data_AF-A0A662DUG2-F1
#
_entry.id   AF-A0A662DUG2-F1
#
_cell.length_a   1.000
_cell.length_b   1.000
_cell.length_c   1.000
_cell.angle_alpha   90.00
_cell.angle_beta   90.00
_cell.angle_gamma   90.00
#
_symmetry.space_group_name_H-M   'P 1'
#
loop_
_entity.id
_entity.type
_entity.pdbx_description
1 polymer ?
#
loop_
_entity_poly.entity_id
_entity_poly.type
_entity_poly.pdbx_seq_one_letter_code
_entity_poly.pdbx_strand_id
1 'polypeptide(L)'
;MISLVSGSFAKTTEEKVKDLRKQVRKLEVNDKKDAIQWGGDLRIEAHSITGEVPDYYDGMKLQQLMTSSMFMQGHPDFPASGMNPMDPTDISNFVAMNYADYLYFASNLTFDQLKGAVGQMPPDQLQGFMGALMPYTFTEGYKTNNDILYTTRLRLNMNAKVADNVGFTGRL
;
A
#
# COMPACT_ATOMS: atom_id res chain seq x y z
N MET A 1 15.16 -82.42 -29.16
CA MET A 1 15.67 -81.11 -29.64
C MET A 1 15.10 -79.90 -28.88
N ILE A 2 14.66 -80.06 -27.60
CA ILE A 2 13.95 -78.99 -26.85
C ILE A 2 14.78 -78.42 -25.67
N SER A 3 15.79 -79.16 -25.20
CA SER A 3 16.59 -78.79 -24.01
C SER A 3 17.67 -77.71 -24.27
N LEU A 4 18.17 -77.59 -25.50
CA LEU A 4 19.21 -76.59 -25.83
C LEU A 4 18.66 -75.16 -26.01
N VAL A 5 17.34 -75.02 -26.24
CA VAL A 5 16.71 -73.73 -26.50
C VAL A 5 16.39 -73.00 -25.19
N SER A 6 15.91 -73.71 -24.16
CA SER A 6 15.54 -73.09 -22.86
C SER A 6 16.74 -72.47 -22.12
N GLY A 7 17.93 -73.07 -22.22
CA GLY A 7 19.15 -72.57 -21.57
C GLY A 7 19.71 -71.27 -22.18
N SER A 8 19.51 -71.03 -23.48
CA SER A 8 19.90 -69.76 -24.12
C SER A 8 18.92 -68.64 -23.82
N PHE A 9 17.62 -68.94 -23.74
CA PHE A 9 16.59 -68.00 -23.32
C PHE A 9 16.73 -67.60 -21.84
N ALA A 10 17.09 -68.53 -20.94
CA ALA A 10 17.34 -68.22 -19.53
C ALA A 10 18.56 -67.31 -19.35
N LYS A 11 19.69 -67.61 -20.01
CA LYS A 11 20.90 -66.76 -19.97
C LYS A 11 20.66 -65.36 -20.53
N THR A 12 19.97 -65.26 -21.65
CA THR A 12 19.60 -63.95 -22.23
C THR A 12 18.60 -63.18 -21.37
N THR A 13 17.75 -63.87 -20.61
CA THR A 13 16.83 -63.22 -19.66
C THR A 13 17.55 -62.70 -18.42
N GLU A 14 18.48 -63.46 -17.84
CA GLU A 14 19.31 -63.01 -16.72
C GLU A 14 20.21 -61.83 -17.10
N GLU A 15 20.79 -61.85 -18.31
CA GLU A 15 21.57 -60.74 -18.85
C GLU A 15 20.71 -59.48 -19.01
N LYS A 16 19.50 -59.60 -19.55
CA LYS A 16 18.54 -58.50 -19.65
C LYS A 16 18.15 -57.94 -18.28
N VAL A 17 17.88 -58.81 -17.29
CA VAL A 17 17.56 -58.38 -15.92
C VAL A 17 18.73 -57.65 -15.27
N LYS A 18 19.96 -58.13 -15.48
CA LYS A 18 21.18 -57.48 -14.98
C LYS A 18 21.41 -56.12 -15.64
N ASP A 19 21.15 -56.01 -16.93
CA ASP A 19 21.26 -54.74 -17.65
C ASP A 19 20.20 -53.73 -17.20
N LEU A 20 18.94 -54.17 -17.08
CA LEU A 20 17.85 -53.35 -16.53
C LEU A 20 18.17 -52.83 -15.13
N ARG A 21 18.72 -53.66 -14.24
CA ARG A 21 19.14 -53.23 -12.89
C ARG A 21 20.24 -52.18 -12.92
N LYS A 22 21.17 -52.25 -13.87
CA LYS A 22 22.22 -51.23 -14.05
C LYS A 22 21.61 -49.91 -14.54
N GLN A 23 20.69 -49.98 -15.50
CA GLN A 23 20.01 -48.81 -16.04
C GLN A 23 19.19 -48.10 -14.95
N VAL A 24 18.39 -48.85 -14.17
CA VAL A 24 17.61 -48.31 -13.04
C VAL A 24 18.54 -47.63 -12.03
N ARG A 25 19.63 -48.28 -11.62
CA ARG A 25 20.59 -47.68 -10.69
C ARG A 25 21.22 -46.39 -11.22
N LYS A 26 21.50 -46.34 -12.54
CA LYS A 26 22.04 -45.14 -13.18
C LYS A 26 21.00 -44.00 -13.18
N LEU A 27 19.75 -44.32 -13.47
CA LEU A 27 18.65 -43.36 -13.42
C LEU A 27 18.43 -42.83 -12.00
N GLU A 28 18.42 -43.70 -10.98
CA GLU A 28 18.27 -43.30 -9.57
C GLU A 28 19.41 -42.38 -9.09
N VAL A 29 20.65 -42.62 -9.55
CA VAL A 29 21.78 -41.75 -9.22
C VAL A 29 21.69 -40.41 -9.93
N ASN A 30 21.27 -40.39 -11.20
CA ASN A 30 21.09 -39.16 -11.95
C ASN A 30 19.95 -38.33 -11.37
N ASP A 31 18.81 -38.94 -11.07
CA ASP A 31 17.65 -38.28 -10.45
C ASP A 31 18.02 -37.60 -9.12
N LYS A 32 18.85 -38.26 -8.30
CA LYS A 32 19.38 -37.65 -7.06
C LYS A 32 20.40 -36.54 -7.29
N LYS A 33 21.13 -36.53 -8.40
CA LYS A 33 22.08 -35.45 -8.75
C LYS A 33 21.36 -34.26 -9.35
N ASP A 34 20.33 -34.51 -10.15
CA ASP A 34 19.50 -33.52 -10.83
C ASP A 34 18.43 -32.91 -9.91
N ALA A 35 18.21 -33.52 -8.73
CA ALA A 35 17.30 -33.02 -7.72
C ALA A 35 17.68 -31.60 -7.27
N ILE A 36 16.76 -30.66 -7.48
CA ILE A 36 16.86 -29.30 -6.98
C ILE A 36 16.55 -29.30 -5.49
N GLN A 37 17.52 -28.88 -4.68
CA GLN A 37 17.37 -28.70 -3.24
C GLN A 37 16.87 -27.30 -2.95
N TRP A 38 15.64 -27.21 -2.45
CA TRP A 38 15.05 -25.99 -1.95
C TRP A 38 15.26 -25.89 -0.45
N GLY A 39 15.71 -24.73 0.01
CA GLY A 39 15.82 -24.38 1.42
C GLY A 39 15.49 -22.92 1.62
N GLY A 40 15.46 -22.43 2.85
CA GLY A 40 15.10 -21.04 3.12
C GLY A 40 14.95 -20.73 4.59
N ASP A 41 14.81 -19.45 4.90
CA ASP A 41 14.39 -18.99 6.22
C ASP A 41 13.08 -18.19 6.13
N LEU A 42 12.21 -18.42 7.11
CA LEU A 42 11.02 -17.62 7.34
C LEU A 42 11.30 -16.73 8.54
N ARG A 43 11.30 -15.42 8.32
CA ARG A 43 11.43 -14.43 9.37
C ARG A 43 10.10 -13.75 9.60
N ILE A 44 9.69 -13.71 10.85
CA ILE A 44 8.48 -13.05 11.29
C ILE A 44 8.92 -12.02 12.33
N GLU A 45 8.66 -10.75 12.05
CA GLU A 45 8.95 -9.64 12.96
C GLU A 45 7.62 -8.97 13.31
N ALA A 46 7.38 -8.79 14.61
CA ALA A 46 6.27 -8.01 15.12
C ALA A 46 6.80 -6.62 15.47
N HIS A 47 6.24 -5.58 14.86
CA HIS A 47 6.55 -4.19 15.20
C HIS A 47 5.33 -3.53 15.80
N SER A 48 5.53 -2.78 16.88
CA SER A 48 4.57 -1.77 17.33
C SER A 48 5.11 -0.39 16.97
N ILE A 49 4.24 0.45 16.43
CA ILE A 49 4.54 1.87 16.23
C ILE A 49 3.59 2.64 17.13
N THR A 50 4.17 3.38 18.07
CA THR A 50 3.44 4.29 18.96
C THR A 50 3.87 5.71 18.64
N GLY A 51 2.89 6.59 18.53
CA GLY A 51 3.10 8.01 18.29
C GLY A 51 2.06 8.82 19.04
N GLU A 52 2.45 10.00 19.51
CA GLU A 52 1.55 10.95 20.14
C GLU A 52 1.58 12.22 19.29
N VAL A 53 0.40 12.60 18.79
CA VAL A 53 0.19 13.87 18.11
C VAL A 53 -0.38 14.83 19.16
N PRO A 54 0.32 15.92 19.51
CA PRO A 54 -0.21 16.91 20.45
C PRO A 54 -1.39 17.67 19.83
N ASP A 55 -2.18 18.36 20.65
CA ASP A 55 -3.26 19.24 20.18
C ASP A 55 -2.77 20.21 19.11
N TYR A 56 -3.56 20.38 18.05
CA TYR A 56 -3.20 21.24 16.93
C TYR A 56 -4.41 21.88 16.26
N TYR A 57 -4.15 22.96 15.53
CA TYR A 57 -5.12 23.55 14.62
C TYR A 57 -4.94 22.95 13.23
N ASP A 58 -5.99 22.33 12.69
CA ASP A 58 -5.98 21.72 11.37
C ASP A 58 -6.02 22.79 10.28
N GLY A 59 -4.89 22.97 9.59
CA GLY A 59 -4.74 23.91 8.48
C GLY A 59 -5.57 23.54 7.25
N MET A 60 -5.83 22.25 6.99
CA MET A 60 -6.68 21.82 5.88
C MET A 60 -8.14 22.15 6.16
N LYS A 61 -8.58 21.92 7.40
CA LYS A 61 -9.92 22.33 7.83
C LYS A 61 -10.08 23.85 7.79
N LEU A 62 -9.03 24.60 8.19
CA LEU A 62 -9.01 26.06 8.05
C LEU A 62 -9.17 26.50 6.60
N GLN A 63 -8.37 25.91 5.69
CA GLN A 63 -8.44 26.21 4.26
C GLN A 63 -9.80 25.85 3.66
N GLN A 64 -10.39 24.73 4.07
CA GLN A 64 -11.73 24.33 3.65
C GLN A 64 -12.77 25.37 4.10
N LEU A 65 -12.76 25.77 5.37
CA LEU A 65 -13.69 26.76 5.90
C LEU A 65 -13.53 28.12 5.22
N MET A 66 -12.29 28.56 4.97
CA MET A 66 -11.99 29.77 4.19
C MET A 66 -12.52 29.72 2.76
N THR A 67 -12.43 28.55 2.12
CA THR A 67 -12.87 28.39 0.72
C THR A 67 -14.40 28.35 0.64
N SER A 68 -15.03 27.61 1.55
CA SER A 68 -16.49 27.50 1.64
C SER A 68 -17.15 28.82 2.05
N SER A 69 -16.53 29.60 2.93
CA SER A 69 -17.01 30.94 3.26
C SER A 69 -16.93 31.90 2.07
N MET A 70 -15.86 31.82 1.27
CA MET A 70 -15.72 32.62 0.05
C MET A 70 -16.76 32.24 -1.00
N PHE A 71 -17.03 30.94 -1.15
CA PHE A 71 -18.12 30.46 -2.00
C PHE A 71 -19.46 31.05 -1.54
N MET A 72 -19.77 30.93 -0.24
CA MET A 72 -21.01 31.47 0.31
C MET A 72 -21.10 32.99 0.11
N GLN A 73 -20.04 33.75 0.36
CA GLN A 73 -20.04 35.20 0.20
C GLN A 73 -20.16 35.66 -1.27
N GLY A 74 -19.67 34.86 -2.22
CA GLY A 74 -19.70 35.15 -3.65
C GLY A 74 -20.93 34.59 -4.38
N HIS A 75 -21.80 33.83 -3.70
CA HIS A 75 -22.91 33.15 -4.35
C HIS A 75 -24.10 34.11 -4.60
N PRO A 76 -24.80 34.03 -5.75
CA PRO A 76 -25.95 34.88 -6.06
C PRO A 76 -27.08 34.81 -5.02
N ASP A 77 -27.30 33.64 -4.42
CA ASP A 77 -28.34 33.40 -3.42
C ASP A 77 -27.98 33.88 -2.02
N PHE A 78 -26.75 34.38 -1.83
CA PHE A 78 -26.29 34.94 -0.57
C PHE A 78 -25.72 36.33 -0.84
N PRO A 79 -26.58 37.36 -0.97
CA PRO A 79 -26.11 38.71 -1.24
C PRO A 79 -25.16 39.13 -0.12
N ALA A 80 -24.01 39.66 -0.49
CA ALA A 80 -22.94 40.15 0.39
C ALA A 80 -23.42 41.33 1.27
N SER A 81 -24.35 41.06 2.19
CA SER A 81 -24.68 41.95 3.28
C SER A 81 -23.69 41.66 4.40
N GLY A 82 -22.84 42.66 4.66
CA GLY A 82 -21.77 42.74 5.66
C GLY A 82 -21.45 41.46 6.43
N MET A 83 -20.24 40.92 6.20
CA MET A 83 -19.49 39.94 7.00
C MET A 83 -20.15 39.57 8.35
N ASN A 84 -21.22 38.77 8.31
CA ASN A 84 -21.77 38.20 9.52
C ASN A 84 -20.78 37.11 9.96
N PRO A 85 -20.45 36.98 11.26
CA PRO A 85 -19.59 35.92 11.74
C PRO A 85 -20.22 34.59 11.31
N MET A 86 -19.60 33.94 10.32
CA MET A 86 -20.14 32.76 9.69
C MET A 86 -19.92 31.59 10.64
N ASP A 87 -20.99 31.10 11.27
CA ASP A 87 -20.90 29.84 11.98
C ASP A 87 -20.57 28.74 10.97
N PRO A 88 -19.59 27.86 11.22
CA PRO A 88 -19.23 26.78 10.31
C PRO A 88 -20.38 25.84 9.97
N THR A 89 -21.39 25.74 10.84
CA THR A 89 -22.61 25.00 10.56
C THR A 89 -23.37 25.62 9.38
N ASP A 90 -23.53 26.95 9.38
CA ASP A 90 -24.20 27.68 8.30
C ASP A 90 -23.43 27.56 6.98
N ILE A 91 -22.10 27.66 7.04
CA ILE A 91 -21.22 27.45 5.88
C ILE A 91 -21.43 26.03 5.32
N SER A 92 -21.42 25.02 6.19
CA SER A 92 -21.57 23.62 5.77
C SER A 92 -22.94 23.33 5.18
N ASN A 93 -24.00 23.89 5.77
CA ASN A 93 -25.38 23.77 5.28
C ASN A 93 -25.55 24.45 3.93
N PHE A 94 -24.97 25.65 3.76
CA PHE A 94 -25.01 26.36 2.48
C PHE A 94 -24.31 25.59 1.37
N VAL A 95 -23.11 25.05 1.66
CA VAL A 95 -22.37 24.20 0.72
C VAL A 95 -23.16 22.92 0.39
N ALA A 96 -23.82 22.30 1.37
CA ALA A 96 -24.63 21.11 1.14
C ALA A 96 -25.84 21.40 0.24
N MET A 97 -26.50 22.55 0.43
CA MET A 97 -27.64 22.97 -0.39
C MET A 97 -27.25 23.34 -1.83
N ASN A 98 -26.05 23.90 -2.02
CA ASN A 98 -25.55 24.36 -3.32
C ASN A 98 -24.35 23.53 -3.80
N TYR A 99 -24.36 22.23 -3.51
CA TYR A 99 -23.18 21.38 -3.67
C TYR A 99 -22.67 21.29 -5.11
N ALA A 100 -23.58 21.29 -6.09
CA ALA A 100 -23.21 21.28 -7.51
C ALA A 100 -22.42 22.54 -7.91
N ASP A 101 -22.89 23.71 -7.48
CA ASP A 101 -22.23 24.99 -7.75
C ASP A 101 -20.93 25.12 -6.96
N TYR A 102 -20.91 24.60 -5.73
CA TYR A 102 -19.69 24.53 -4.92
C TYR A 102 -18.61 23.67 -5.59
N LEU A 103 -18.97 22.53 -6.17
CA LEU A 103 -18.02 21.69 -6.91
C LEU A 103 -17.48 22.42 -8.15
N TYR A 104 -18.33 23.15 -8.87
CA TYR A 104 -17.89 23.95 -10.01
C TYR A 104 -16.97 25.10 -9.57
N PHE A 105 -17.29 25.77 -8.47
CA PHE A 105 -16.43 26.79 -7.88
C PHE A 105 -15.07 26.22 -7.45
N ALA A 106 -15.08 25.18 -6.61
CA ALA A 106 -13.87 24.59 -6.06
C ALA A 106 -12.94 23.97 -7.12
N SER A 107 -13.50 23.41 -8.19
CA SER A 107 -12.71 22.85 -9.30
C SER A 107 -12.04 23.91 -10.18
N ASN A 108 -12.60 25.12 -10.25
CA ASN A 108 -12.03 26.23 -11.03
C ASN A 108 -11.22 27.21 -10.18
N LEU A 109 -11.25 27.05 -8.86
CA LEU A 109 -10.56 27.93 -7.92
C LEU A 109 -9.05 27.67 -7.93
N THR A 110 -8.27 28.70 -8.26
CA THR A 110 -6.80 28.62 -8.19
C THR A 110 -6.26 29.24 -6.92
N PHE A 111 -5.04 28.84 -6.54
CA PHE A 111 -4.35 29.43 -5.39
C PHE A 111 -4.14 30.95 -5.57
N ASP A 112 -3.85 31.43 -6.78
CA ASP A 112 -3.66 32.86 -7.04
C ASP A 112 -4.97 33.65 -6.87
N GLN A 113 -6.12 33.07 -7.23
CA GLN A 113 -7.43 33.66 -6.99
C GLN A 113 -7.75 33.72 -5.50
N LEU A 114 -7.49 32.65 -4.75
CA LEU A 114 -7.62 32.61 -3.29
C LEU A 114 -6.74 33.67 -2.62
N LYS A 115 -5.46 33.72 -3.00
CA LYS A 115 -4.51 34.70 -2.50
C LYS A 115 -4.92 36.13 -2.85
N GLY A 116 -5.44 36.35 -4.04
CA GLY A 116 -5.97 37.65 -4.47
C GLY A 116 -7.16 38.09 -3.63
N ALA A 117 -8.12 37.20 -3.39
CA ALA A 117 -9.29 37.48 -2.57
C ALA A 117 -8.93 37.74 -1.10
N VAL A 118 -8.04 36.93 -0.52
CA VAL A 118 -7.54 37.15 0.86
C VAL A 118 -6.68 38.41 0.96
N GLY A 119 -5.89 38.71 -0.07
CA GLY A 119 -5.07 39.92 -0.12
C GLY A 119 -5.87 41.22 -0.26
N GLN A 120 -7.13 41.14 -0.69
CA GLN A 120 -8.06 42.28 -0.73
C GLN A 120 -8.79 42.50 0.60
N MET A 121 -8.74 41.55 1.54
CA MET A 121 -9.32 41.74 2.87
C MET A 121 -8.42 42.61 3.76
N PRO A 122 -8.96 43.65 4.40
CA PRO A 122 -8.24 44.41 5.43
C PRO A 122 -7.69 43.51 6.54
N PRO A 123 -6.51 43.80 7.12
CA PRO A 123 -5.90 42.97 8.16
C PRO A 123 -6.80 42.73 9.38
N ASP A 124 -7.54 43.75 9.82
CA ASP A 124 -8.45 43.65 10.97
C ASP A 124 -9.63 42.70 10.68
N GLN A 125 -10.08 42.70 9.43
CA GLN A 125 -11.17 41.86 8.95
C GLN A 125 -10.71 40.40 8.81
N LEU A 126 -9.49 40.19 8.31
CA LEU A 126 -8.87 38.86 8.24
C LEU A 126 -8.64 38.29 9.64
N GLN A 127 -8.20 39.09 10.61
CA GLN A 127 -8.03 38.65 12.00
C GLN A 127 -9.37 38.30 12.65
N GLY A 128 -10.41 39.12 12.45
CA GLY A 128 -11.75 38.79 12.94
C GLY A 128 -12.29 37.51 12.32
N PHE A 129 -12.08 37.33 11.00
CA PHE A 129 -12.48 36.14 10.28
C PHE A 129 -11.73 34.89 10.75
N MET A 130 -10.41 35.00 10.95
CA MET A 130 -9.60 33.91 11.47
C MET A 130 -9.92 33.60 12.93
N GLY A 131 -10.14 34.60 13.77
CA GLY A 131 -10.56 34.42 15.15
C GLY A 131 -11.90 33.68 15.27
N ALA A 132 -12.81 33.88 14.32
CA ALA A 132 -14.08 33.16 14.26
C ALA A 132 -13.91 31.69 13.82
N LEU A 133 -12.98 31.38 12.91
CA LEU A 133 -12.80 30.02 12.38
C LEU A 133 -11.86 29.14 13.22
N MET A 134 -10.86 29.73 13.87
CA MET A 134 -9.83 29.01 14.64
C MET A 134 -10.38 28.03 15.70
N PRO A 135 -11.43 28.35 16.48
CA PRO A 135 -11.99 27.40 17.45
C PRO A 135 -12.50 26.11 16.81
N TYR A 136 -12.98 26.19 15.57
CA TYR A 136 -13.55 25.05 14.86
C TYR A 136 -12.50 24.21 14.13
N THR A 137 -11.27 24.71 14.00
CA THR A 137 -10.14 23.97 13.42
C THR A 137 -9.30 23.26 14.47
N PHE A 138 -9.58 23.51 15.76
CA PHE A 138 -8.95 22.79 16.85
C PHE A 138 -9.27 21.29 16.75
N THR A 139 -8.21 20.49 16.79
CA THR A 139 -8.28 19.03 16.82
C THR A 139 -7.54 18.56 18.06
N GLU A 140 -8.25 17.77 18.88
CA GLU A 140 -7.65 17.15 20.07
C GLU A 140 -6.54 16.20 19.63
N GLY A 141 -5.42 16.29 20.32
CA GLY A 141 -4.29 15.40 20.15
C GLY A 141 -4.70 13.96 20.42
N TYR A 142 -4.14 13.04 19.65
CA TYR A 142 -4.48 11.63 19.77
C TYR A 142 -3.24 10.77 19.80
N LYS A 143 -3.38 9.64 20.49
CA LYS A 143 -2.38 8.59 20.50
C LYS A 143 -2.68 7.65 19.35
N THR A 144 -1.73 7.54 18.42
CA THR A 144 -1.77 6.51 17.39
C THR A 144 -0.97 5.33 17.86
N ASN A 145 -1.66 4.21 18.08
CA ASN A 145 -1.05 2.91 18.33
C ASN A 145 -1.43 1.99 17.16
N ASN A 146 -0.43 1.42 16.48
CA ASN A 146 -0.65 0.23 15.68
C ASN A 146 -0.30 -0.97 16.55
N ASP A 147 -1.32 -1.76 16.92
CA ASP A 147 -1.19 -2.77 17.96
C ASP A 147 -0.22 -3.88 17.59
N ILE A 148 -0.18 -4.38 16.35
CA ILE A 148 0.92 -5.18 15.82
C ILE A 148 0.96 -5.07 14.28
N LEU A 149 2.08 -4.59 13.71
CA LEU A 149 2.42 -4.80 12.31
C LEU A 149 3.27 -6.07 12.19
N TYR A 150 2.71 -7.11 11.58
CA TYR A 150 3.46 -8.33 11.25
C TYR A 150 4.16 -8.13 9.92
N THR A 151 5.49 -8.14 9.93
CA THR A 151 6.27 -8.24 8.69
C THR A 151 6.80 -9.66 8.55
N THR A 152 6.45 -10.30 7.44
CA THR A 152 6.93 -11.64 7.11
C THR A 152 7.86 -11.55 5.91
N ARG A 153 9.10 -12.01 6.10
CA ARG A 153 10.10 -12.10 5.03
C ARG A 153 10.46 -13.56 4.83
N LEU A 154 10.18 -14.07 3.63
CA LEU A 154 10.60 -15.39 3.18
C LEU A 154 11.83 -15.23 2.29
N ARG A 155 12.88 -16.00 2.56
CA ARG A 155 14.02 -16.14 1.65
C ARG A 155 14.10 -17.56 1.16
N LEU A 156 14.21 -17.75 -0.15
CA LEU A 156 14.30 -19.06 -0.78
C LEU A 156 15.69 -19.23 -1.39
N ASN A 157 16.35 -20.32 -1.02
CA ASN A 157 17.63 -20.74 -1.57
C ASN A 157 17.38 -21.99 -2.41
N MET A 158 17.86 -21.95 -3.66
CA MET A 158 17.80 -23.07 -4.59
C MET A 158 19.22 -23.55 -4.87
N ASN A 159 19.49 -24.83 -4.65
CA ASN A 159 20.77 -25.46 -4.96
C ASN A 159 20.55 -26.64 -5.92
N ALA A 160 21.36 -26.75 -6.96
CA ALA A 160 21.34 -27.88 -7.89
C ALA A 160 22.77 -28.24 -8.30
N LYS A 161 23.08 -29.54 -8.41
CA LYS A 161 24.35 -30.00 -8.97
C LYS A 161 24.18 -30.22 -10.47
N VAL A 162 25.04 -29.60 -11.28
CA VAL A 162 24.99 -29.69 -12.75
C VAL A 162 26.03 -30.68 -13.27
N ALA A 163 27.17 -30.81 -12.59
CA ALA A 163 28.20 -31.82 -12.85
C ALA A 163 28.93 -32.19 -11.55
N ASP A 164 29.79 -33.20 -11.57
CA ASP A 164 30.54 -33.67 -10.38
C ASP A 164 31.41 -32.56 -9.74
N ASN A 165 31.75 -31.52 -10.51
CA ASN A 165 32.54 -30.36 -10.10
C ASN A 165 31.84 -29.00 -10.34
N VAL A 166 30.58 -28.97 -10.80
CA VAL A 166 29.85 -27.72 -11.10
C VAL A 166 28.48 -27.73 -10.44
N GLY A 167 28.19 -26.71 -9.64
CA GLY A 167 26.89 -26.50 -8.99
C GLY A 167 26.32 -25.13 -9.28
N PHE A 168 24.99 -25.02 -9.21
CA PHE A 168 24.24 -23.79 -9.31
C PHE A 168 23.60 -23.46 -7.95
N THR A 169 23.75 -22.22 -7.50
CA THR A 169 23.08 -21.69 -6.30
C THR A 169 22.40 -20.38 -6.66
N GLY A 170 21.08 -20.31 -6.42
CA GLY A 170 20.27 -19.10 -6.57
C GLY A 170 19.62 -18.71 -5.25
N ARG A 171 19.50 -17.40 -4.99
CA ARG A 171 18.78 -16.84 -3.84
C ARG A 171 17.69 -15.89 -4.33
N LEU A 172 16.48 -16.10 -3.84
CA LEU A 172 15.28 -15.27 -4.05
C LEU A 172 14.86 -14.66 -2.71
#